data_AF-A0AA88XJM6-F1
#
_entry.id   AF-A0AA88XJM6-F1
#
_cell.length_a   1.000
_cell.length_b   1.000
_cell.length_c   1.000
_cell.angle_alpha   90.00
_cell.angle_beta   90.00
_cell.angle_gamma   90.00
#
_symmetry.space_group_name_H-M   'P 1'
#
loop_
_entity.id
_entity.type
_entity.pdbx_description
1 polymer ?
#
loop_
_entity_poly.entity_id
_entity_poly.type
_entity_poly.pdbx_seq_one_letter_code
_entity_poly.pdbx_strand_id
1 'polypeptide(L)'
;MRHILDDYDDDKNGQVSNAEFVHHFAAIAASNPGLNVIAKGLFLEFDMDHDGEITYTDLDLYYQKIDTNDNWHVEESEFVHYFTEVRVVLLYQTMQRTIQNNCLTDVKSVSGCLLLL
;
A
#
# COMPACT_ATOMS: atom_id res chain seq x y z
N MET A 1 -15.92 7.63 12.42
CA MET A 1 -14.74 7.07 11.72
C MET A 1 -13.73 6.36 12.64
N ARG A 2 -13.94 6.25 13.96
CA ARG A 2 -13.00 5.57 14.89
C ARG A 2 -13.21 4.05 15.04
N HIS A 3 -13.65 3.38 13.99
CA HIS A 3 -13.87 1.93 14.02
C HIS A 3 -13.38 1.24 12.75
N ILE A 4 -12.67 1.97 11.87
CA ILE A 4 -12.22 1.41 10.59
C ILE A 4 -11.09 0.39 10.78
N LEU A 5 -10.33 0.51 11.86
CA LEU A 5 -9.27 -0.43 12.23
C LEU A 5 -9.83 -1.67 12.94
N ASP A 6 -10.97 -1.55 13.63
CA ASP A 6 -11.58 -2.62 14.43
C ASP A 6 -11.92 -3.88 13.61
N ASP A 7 -12.18 -3.72 12.30
CA ASP A 7 -12.44 -4.85 11.39
C ASP A 7 -11.17 -5.65 11.06
N TYR A 8 -9.99 -5.07 11.29
CA TYR A 8 -8.69 -5.65 11.01
C TYR A 8 -7.91 -6.04 12.28
N ASP A 9 -8.14 -5.35 13.40
CA ASP A 9 -7.50 -5.57 14.71
C ASP A 9 -8.06 -6.84 15.39
N ASP A 10 -7.43 -7.99 15.08
CA ASP A 10 -7.90 -9.32 15.51
C ASP A 10 -7.64 -9.54 17.01
N ASP A 11 -6.51 -9.04 17.53
CA ASP A 11 -6.12 -9.20 18.93
C ASP A 11 -6.67 -8.11 19.87
N LYS A 12 -7.27 -7.05 19.30
CA LYS A 12 -7.91 -5.91 19.97
C LYS A 12 -6.94 -5.05 20.77
N ASN A 13 -5.73 -4.88 20.27
CA ASN A 13 -4.70 -4.05 20.88
C ASN A 13 -4.80 -2.56 20.46
N GLY A 14 -5.70 -2.22 19.55
CA GLY A 14 -5.96 -0.86 19.06
C GLY A 14 -5.08 -0.42 17.88
N GLN A 15 -4.31 -1.33 17.32
CA GLN A 15 -3.44 -1.14 16.15
C GLN A 15 -3.62 -2.31 15.18
N VAL A 16 -3.18 -2.16 13.93
CA VAL A 16 -3.29 -3.23 12.93
C VAL A 16 -1.90 -3.59 12.45
N SER A 17 -1.46 -4.80 12.78
CA SER A 17 -0.17 -5.33 12.35
C SER A 17 -0.18 -5.75 10.88
N ASN A 18 1.02 -5.93 10.30
CA ASN A 18 1.13 -6.47 8.94
C ASN A 18 0.45 -7.83 8.78
N ALA A 19 0.53 -8.68 9.82
CA ALA A 19 -0.05 -10.01 9.79
C ALA A 19 -1.58 -9.95 9.74
N GLU A 20 -2.19 -9.11 10.56
CA GLU A 20 -3.64 -8.86 10.59
C GLU A 20 -4.13 -8.25 9.28
N PHE A 21 -3.44 -7.21 8.78
CA PHE A 21 -3.78 -6.59 7.51
C PHE A 21 -3.75 -7.58 6.36
N VAL A 22 -2.68 -8.37 6.26
CA VAL A 22 -2.55 -9.40 5.21
C VAL A 22 -3.57 -10.51 5.39
N HIS A 23 -3.91 -10.91 6.62
CA HIS A 23 -4.92 -11.94 6.88
C HIS A 23 -6.30 -11.53 6.34
N HIS A 24 -6.76 -10.33 6.68
CA HIS A 24 -8.04 -9.80 6.21
C HIS A 24 -8.03 -9.50 4.71
N PHE A 25 -6.91 -9.02 4.17
CA PHE A 25 -6.77 -8.82 2.72
C PHE A 25 -6.69 -10.16 1.96
N ALA A 26 -6.08 -11.19 2.55
CA ALA A 26 -5.97 -12.53 1.97
C ALA A 26 -7.34 -13.21 1.82
N ALA A 27 -8.28 -12.93 2.73
CA ALA A 27 -9.67 -13.39 2.60
C ALA A 27 -10.32 -12.85 1.30
N ILE A 28 -10.03 -11.60 0.94
CA ILE A 28 -10.45 -11.00 -0.34
C ILE A 28 -9.64 -11.58 -1.51
N ALA A 29 -8.34 -11.80 -1.29
CA ALA A 29 -7.40 -12.32 -2.28
C ALA A 29 -7.43 -13.83 -2.51
N ALA A 30 -8.26 -14.59 -1.79
CA ALA A 30 -8.36 -16.05 -1.93
C ALA A 30 -8.67 -16.51 -3.37
N SER A 31 -9.22 -15.62 -4.19
CA SER A 31 -9.47 -15.82 -5.63
C SER A 31 -8.32 -15.38 -6.56
N ASN A 32 -7.30 -14.67 -6.06
CA ASN A 32 -6.22 -14.10 -6.85
C ASN A 32 -4.90 -13.93 -6.05
N PRO A 33 -3.95 -14.89 -6.14
CA PRO A 33 -2.68 -14.87 -5.41
C PRO A 33 -1.80 -13.63 -5.67
N GLY A 34 -1.98 -12.95 -6.82
CA GLY A 34 -1.25 -11.73 -7.15
C GLY A 34 -1.58 -10.55 -6.21
N LEU A 35 -2.73 -10.60 -5.55
CA LEU A 35 -3.17 -9.58 -4.60
C LEU A 35 -2.38 -9.59 -3.29
N ASN A 36 -1.67 -10.68 -2.93
CA ASN A 36 -0.83 -10.72 -1.73
C ASN A 36 0.35 -9.73 -1.80
N VAL A 37 0.88 -9.49 -3.00
CA VAL A 37 1.94 -8.49 -3.21
C VAL A 37 1.39 -7.08 -3.06
N ILE A 38 0.15 -6.86 -3.51
CA ILE A 38 -0.56 -5.59 -3.38
C ILE A 38 -0.89 -5.32 -1.92
N ALA A 39 -1.31 -6.32 -1.15
CA ALA A 39 -1.58 -6.20 0.29
C ALA A 39 -0.38 -5.62 1.06
N LYS A 40 0.82 -6.14 0.79
CA LYS A 40 2.05 -5.64 1.41
C LYS A 40 2.39 -4.22 0.99
N GLY A 41 2.18 -3.88 -0.28
CA GLY A 41 2.39 -2.51 -0.77
C GLY A 41 1.41 -1.52 -0.14
N LEU A 42 0.15 -1.92 0.02
CA LEU A 42 -0.88 -1.11 0.67
C LEU A 42 -0.60 -0.92 2.16
N PHE A 43 -0.18 -1.98 2.86
CA PHE A 43 0.21 -1.86 4.27
C PHE A 43 1.30 -0.79 4.45
N LEU A 44 2.37 -0.85 3.65
CA LEU A 44 3.47 0.11 3.72
C LEU A 44 3.08 1.55 3.33
N GLU A 45 2.01 1.72 2.54
CA GLU A 45 1.47 3.06 2.22
C GLU A 45 0.63 3.62 3.37
N PHE A 46 -0.03 2.76 4.15
CA PHE A 46 -0.88 3.18 5.27
C PHE A 46 -0.12 3.32 6.59
N ASP A 47 0.96 2.56 6.81
CA ASP A 47 1.91 2.73 7.92
C ASP A 47 2.79 3.95 7.63
N MET A 48 2.27 5.13 7.99
CA MET A 48 2.76 6.45 7.56
C MET A 48 3.97 6.91 8.37
N ASP A 49 4.06 6.51 9.64
CA ASP A 49 5.23 6.77 10.48
C ASP A 49 6.27 5.63 10.45
N HIS A 50 5.94 4.53 9.78
CA HIS A 50 6.81 3.38 9.53
C HIS A 50 7.22 2.65 10.81
N ASP A 51 6.36 2.63 11.82
CA ASP A 51 6.60 1.92 13.08
C ASP A 51 6.24 0.42 12.99
N GLY A 52 5.63 -0.01 11.89
CA GLY A 52 5.25 -1.39 11.60
C GLY A 52 3.82 -1.74 11.97
N GLU A 53 3.02 -0.77 12.40
CA GLU A 53 1.64 -0.90 12.83
C GLU A 53 0.79 0.20 12.17
N ILE A 54 -0.46 -0.09 11.80
CA ILE A 54 -1.38 0.95 11.35
C ILE A 54 -2.21 1.40 12.53
N THR A 55 -2.11 2.69 12.88
CA THR A 55 -2.77 3.30 14.02
C THR A 55 -3.71 4.43 13.60
N TYR A 56 -4.45 4.99 14.56
CA TYR A 56 -5.23 6.21 14.32
C TYR A 56 -4.34 7.42 14.00
N THR A 57 -3.10 7.44 14.47
CA THR A 57 -2.13 8.49 14.14
C THR A 57 -1.81 8.45 12.65
N ASP A 58 -1.66 7.26 12.07
CA ASP A 58 -1.41 7.11 10.63
C ASP A 58 -2.58 7.60 9.80
N LEU A 59 -3.82 7.34 10.24
CA LEU A 59 -5.01 7.87 9.57
C LEU A 59 -5.04 9.40 9.60
N ASP A 60 -4.66 10.02 10.72
CA ASP A 60 -4.56 11.47 10.83
C ASP A 60 -3.45 12.04 9.93
N LEU A 61 -2.30 11.37 9.85
CA LEU A 61 -1.20 11.73 8.94
C LEU A 61 -1.61 11.57 7.47
N TYR A 62 -2.33 10.51 7.15
CA TYR A 62 -2.83 10.25 5.80
C TYR A 62 -3.88 11.29 5.40
N TYR A 63 -4.75 11.68 6.32
CA TYR A 63 -5.71 12.77 6.10
C TYR A 63 -4.98 14.09 5.79
N GLN A 64 -3.99 14.46 6.61
CA GLN A 64 -3.17 15.66 6.38
C GLN A 64 -2.38 15.61 5.07
N LYS A 65 -1.92 14.43 4.64
CA LYS A 65 -1.25 14.24 3.35
C LYS A 65 -2.17 14.58 2.17
N ILE A 66 -3.47 14.33 2.30
CA ILE A 66 -4.47 14.57 1.25
C ILE A 66 -5.00 16.00 1.31
N ASP A 67 -5.25 16.54 2.51
CA ASP A 67 -5.72 17.91 2.76
C ASP A 67 -4.58 18.93 2.52
N THR A 68 -4.24 19.11 1.24
CA THR A 68 -3.10 19.93 0.80
C THR A 68 -3.25 21.43 1.08
N ASN A 69 -4.47 21.89 1.37
CA ASN A 69 -4.74 23.29 1.65
C ASN A 69 -4.94 23.59 3.16
N ASP A 70 -4.77 22.59 4.02
CA ASP A 70 -4.83 22.66 5.49
C ASP A 70 -6.15 23.22 6.03
N ASN A 71 -7.27 22.96 5.35
CA ASN A 71 -8.58 23.48 5.76
C ASN A 71 -9.40 22.48 6.60
N TRP A 72 -8.80 21.36 6.97
CA TRP A 72 -9.39 20.25 7.70
C TRP A 72 -10.50 19.53 6.94
N HIS A 73 -10.57 19.68 5.61
CA HIS A 73 -11.55 19.04 4.73
C HIS A 73 -10.90 18.56 3.44
N VAL A 74 -10.91 17.26 3.20
CA VAL A 74 -10.50 16.73 1.90
C VAL A 74 -11.55 17.05 0.84
N GLU A 75 -11.16 17.84 -0.15
CA GLU A 75 -12.00 18.16 -1.31
C GLU A 75 -11.90 17.11 -2.42
N GLU A 76 -12.85 17.12 -3.35
CA GLU A 76 -12.82 16.22 -4.52
C GLU A 76 -11.51 16.37 -5.31
N SER A 77 -11.04 17.61 -5.52
CA SER A 77 -9.79 17.86 -6.24
C SER A 77 -8.57 17.27 -5.53
N GLU A 78 -8.52 17.36 -4.20
CA GLU A 78 -7.44 16.85 -3.39
C GLU A 78 -7.43 15.32 -3.38
N PHE A 79 -8.60 14.72 -3.19
CA PHE A 79 -8.81 13.28 -3.29
C PHE A 79 -8.38 12.76 -4.67
N VAL A 80 -8.88 13.38 -5.76
CA VAL A 80 -8.57 12.96 -7.13
C VAL A 80 -7.09 13.13 -7.43
N HIS A 81 -6.48 14.24 -7.02
CA HIS A 81 -5.05 14.48 -7.21
C HIS A 81 -4.22 13.39 -6.52
N TYR A 82 -4.49 13.15 -5.24
CA TYR A 82 -3.81 12.15 -4.44
C TYR A 82 -3.93 10.74 -5.04
N PHE A 83 -5.15 10.29 -5.34
CA PHE A 83 -5.35 8.94 -5.89
C PHE A 83 -4.87 8.78 -7.33
N THR A 84 -4.67 9.87 -8.08
CA THR A 84 -4.00 9.83 -9.37
C THR A 84 -2.50 9.56 -9.19
N GLU A 85 -1.84 10.24 -8.25
CA GLU A 85 -0.42 10.02 -7.93
C GLU A 85 -0.18 8.62 -7.33
N VAL A 86 -0.98 8.19 -6.36
CA VAL A 86 -0.85 6.85 -5.73
C VAL A 86 -1.05 5.73 -6.75
N ARG A 87 -2.01 5.86 -7.68
CA ARG A 87 -2.19 4.89 -8.77
C ARG A 87 -0.94 4.73 -9.61
N VAL A 88 -0.19 5.81 -9.86
CA VAL A 88 1.06 5.76 -10.62
C VAL A 88 2.14 4.99 -9.86
N VAL A 89 2.26 5.19 -8.53
CA VAL A 89 3.26 4.49 -7.71
C VAL A 89 2.97 2.99 -7.61
N LEU A 90 1.72 2.60 -7.34
CA LEU A 90 1.33 1.19 -7.27
C LEU A 90 1.44 0.48 -8.63
N LEU A 91 1.09 1.15 -9.73
CA LEU A 91 1.35 0.63 -11.08
C LEU A 91 2.86 0.49 -11.35
N TYR A 92 3.65 1.50 -10.98
CA TYR A 92 5.10 1.47 -11.20
C TYR A 92 5.75 0.32 -10.42
N GLN A 93 5.42 0.12 -9.14
CA GLN A 93 5.98 -0.98 -8.35
C GLN A 93 5.58 -2.36 -8.89
N THR A 94 4.34 -2.52 -9.36
CA THR A 94 3.89 -3.78 -10.00
C THR A 94 4.54 -3.99 -11.38
N MET A 95 4.79 -2.93 -12.16
CA MET A 95 5.56 -2.99 -13.40
C MET A 95 7.02 -3.38 -13.16
N GLN A 96 7.71 -2.75 -12.20
CA GLN A 96 9.11 -3.06 -11.86
C GLN A 96 9.29 -4.53 -11.44
N ARG A 97 8.39 -5.04 -10.58
CA ARG A 97 8.43 -6.46 -10.18
C ARG A 97 8.15 -7.41 -11.34
N THR A 98 7.27 -7.05 -12.26
CA THR A 98 6.98 -7.86 -13.45
C THR A 98 8.20 -7.95 -14.37
N ILE A 99 8.91 -6.83 -14.56
CA ILE A 99 10.17 -6.79 -15.32
C ILE A 99 11.23 -7.67 -14.63
N GLN A 100 11.43 -7.52 -13.32
CA GLN A 100 12.39 -8.31 -12.55
C GLN A 100 12.10 -9.82 -12.64
N ASN A 101 10.85 -10.24 -12.49
CA ASN A 101 10.46 -11.64 -12.53
C ASN A 101 10.63 -12.25 -13.93
N ASN A 102 10.29 -11.52 -14.99
CA ASN A 102 10.51 -11.96 -16.37
C ASN A 102 12.01 -12.08 -16.71
N CYS A 103 12.85 -11.17 -16.20
CA CYS A 103 14.31 -11.25 -16.35
C CYS A 103 14.93 -12.46 -15.62
N LEU A 104 14.33 -12.93 -14.52
CA LEU A 104 14.79 -14.11 -13.78
C LEU A 104 14.37 -15.44 -14.43
N THR A 105 13.27 -15.47 -15.18
CA THR A 105 12.82 -16.67 -15.92
C THR A 105 13.59 -16.90 -17.22
N ASP A 106 14.28 -15.88 -17.74
CA ASP A 106 15.01 -15.95 -19.00
C ASP A 106 16.52 -16.00 -18.76
N VAL A 107 17.01 -17.15 -18.27
CA VAL A 107 18.42 -17.43 -17.88
C VAL A 107 19.41 -17.30 -19.06
N LYS A 108 18.98 -16.87 -20.25
CA LYS A 108 19.85 -16.63 -21.41
C LYS A 108 20.14 -15.16 -21.71
N SER A 109 19.61 -14.19 -20.95
CA SER A 109 19.84 -12.77 -21.23
C SER A 109 20.16 -11.93 -19.97
N VAL A 110 21.08 -12.41 -19.13
CA VAL A 110 21.55 -11.66 -17.95
C VAL A 110 22.33 -10.37 -18.35
N SER A 111 22.68 -10.21 -19.63
CA SER A 111 23.48 -9.07 -20.09
C SER A 111 22.69 -7.77 -20.32
N GLY A 112 21.36 -7.79 -20.21
CA GLY A 112 20.51 -6.63 -20.54
C GLY A 112 19.96 -5.81 -19.36
N CYS A 113 20.03 -6.34 -18.12
CA CYS A 113 19.31 -5.74 -16.98
C CYS A 113 20.17 -4.77 -16.13
N LEU A 114 21.46 -4.60 -16.46
CA LEU A 114 22.42 -3.83 -15.64
C LEU A 114 22.61 -2.36 -16.05
N LEU A 115 21.80 -1.81 -16.96
CA LEU A 115 21.81 -0.38 -17.28
C LEU A 115 20.44 0.21 -16.94
N LEU A 116 20.25 0.67 -15.71
CA LEU A 116 19.34 1.77 -15.31
C LEU A 116 19.28 1.90 -13.76
N LEU A 117 20.45 1.91 -13.10
CA LEU A 117 20.61 2.57 -11.80
C LEU A 117 21.46 3.83 -12.01
#